data_AF-A0A816DSR6-F1
#
_entry.id   AF-A0A816DSR6-F1
#
_cell.length_a   1.000
_cell.length_b   1.000
_cell.length_c   1.000
_cell.angle_alpha   90.00
_cell.angle_beta   90.00
_cell.angle_gamma   90.00
#
_symmetry.space_group_name_H-M   'P 1'
#
loop_
_entity.id
_entity.type
_entity.pdbx_description
1 polymer ?
#
loop_
_entity_poly.entity_id
_entity_poly.type
_entity_poly.pdbx_seq_one_letter_code
_entity_poly.pdbx_strand_id
1 'polypeptide(L)'
;SCGTTAAHCGVSSYGNCGATACGSNLCCTRYGYCGSISVYCAFQRSSSDNQAASLEGEFQGQATYYNETRLGSQYSTCGIERGRSLNEDNEAIYIAAINPAQFDPYTVNGIPSTNPICQKKAVVKGAKGEIKVRFVDRCFDCKQGDIALTQDAFIAVAGELGTGHTNVEWHFI
;
A
#
# COMPACT_ATOMS: atom_id res chain seq x y z
N SER A 1 12.21 -27.31 -2.11
CA SER A 1 10.82 -27.79 -2.21
C SER A 1 10.41 -28.35 -0.86
N CYS A 2 9.34 -27.84 -0.24
CA CYS A 2 8.90 -28.34 1.06
C CYS A 2 8.16 -29.68 0.86
N GLY A 3 8.68 -30.74 1.49
CA GLY A 3 8.27 -32.13 1.31
C GLY A 3 7.07 -32.55 2.17
N THR A 4 6.41 -33.60 1.71
CA THR A 4 5.09 -34.13 2.08
C THR A 4 4.96 -34.79 3.46
N THR A 5 5.65 -34.35 4.50
CA THR A 5 5.43 -34.89 5.86
C THR A 5 5.29 -33.77 6.88
N ALA A 6 4.05 -33.62 7.36
CA ALA A 6 3.63 -32.67 8.37
C ALA A 6 4.37 -32.89 9.69
N ALA A 7 5.42 -32.10 9.93
CA ALA A 7 5.92 -31.81 11.27
C ALA A 7 6.75 -30.51 11.21
N HIS A 8 6.19 -29.47 11.83
CA HIS A 8 6.93 -28.28 12.31
C HIS A 8 7.47 -27.31 11.26
N CYS A 9 6.65 -26.90 10.29
CA CYS A 9 6.80 -25.54 9.77
C CYS A 9 6.21 -24.60 10.83
N GLY A 10 7.04 -23.82 11.51
CA GLY A 10 6.63 -22.96 12.63
C GLY A 10 5.46 -22.07 12.25
N VAL A 11 4.28 -22.37 12.79
CA VAL A 11 3.07 -21.59 12.55
C VAL A 11 3.24 -20.21 13.17
N SER A 12 3.27 -19.18 12.33
CA SER A 12 3.28 -17.82 12.83
C SER A 12 1.85 -17.42 13.19
N SER A 13 1.63 -17.04 14.46
CA SER A 13 0.32 -16.64 14.96
C SER A 13 -0.14 -15.29 14.40
N TYR A 14 0.77 -14.41 13.96
CA TYR A 14 0.46 -13.08 13.39
C TYR A 14 1.57 -12.51 12.47
N GLY A 15 2.49 -13.36 11.99
CA GLY A 15 3.66 -12.93 11.23
C GLY A 15 3.63 -13.35 9.76
N ASN A 16 4.81 -13.29 9.13
CA ASN A 16 4.98 -13.61 7.72
C ASN A 16 4.83 -15.13 7.52
N CYS A 17 3.83 -15.57 6.75
CA CYS A 17 3.65 -16.98 6.41
C CYS A 17 4.65 -17.47 5.37
N GLY A 18 5.29 -16.65 4.53
CA GLY A 18 6.28 -17.14 3.55
C GLY A 18 5.81 -18.38 2.77
N ALA A 19 6.52 -19.52 2.96
CA ALA A 19 6.14 -20.87 2.46
C ALA A 19 5.51 -21.80 3.54
N THR A 20 5.21 -21.25 4.71
CA THR A 20 4.69 -21.89 5.92
C THR A 20 3.20 -21.60 6.11
N ALA A 21 2.48 -22.52 6.73
CA ALA A 21 1.08 -22.32 7.09
C ALA A 21 0.93 -21.34 8.28
N CYS A 22 -0.15 -20.57 8.27
CA CYS A 22 -0.54 -19.76 9.44
C CYS A 22 -1.05 -20.65 10.58
N GLY A 23 -1.04 -20.12 11.81
CA GLY A 23 -1.65 -20.79 12.96
C GLY A 23 -3.14 -21.10 12.76
N SER A 24 -3.68 -21.98 13.60
CA SER A 24 -5.08 -22.42 13.50
C SER A 24 -6.06 -21.24 13.46
N ASN A 25 -7.01 -21.28 12.52
CA ASN A 25 -8.01 -20.22 12.26
C ASN A 25 -7.46 -18.91 11.67
N LEU A 26 -6.26 -18.93 11.10
CA LEU A 26 -5.67 -17.80 10.40
C LEU A 26 -5.44 -18.12 8.93
N CYS A 27 -5.62 -17.12 8.09
CA CYS A 27 -5.41 -17.19 6.66
C CYS A 27 -4.13 -16.45 6.27
N CYS A 28 -3.45 -16.94 5.23
CA CYS A 28 -2.28 -16.28 4.66
C CYS A 28 -2.73 -15.39 3.49
N THR A 29 -2.45 -14.08 3.56
CA THR A 29 -2.65 -13.16 2.44
C THR A 29 -1.75 -13.57 1.28
N ARG A 30 -2.07 -13.10 0.06
CA ARG A 30 -1.17 -13.25 -1.11
C ARG A 30 0.20 -12.57 -0.95
N TYR A 31 0.35 -11.72 0.07
CA TYR A 31 1.61 -11.07 0.41
C TYR A 31 2.36 -11.77 1.55
N GLY A 32 1.90 -12.95 1.95
CA GLY A 32 2.58 -13.78 2.93
C GLY A 32 2.37 -13.31 4.36
N TYR A 33 1.18 -12.85 4.75
CA TYR A 33 0.88 -12.49 6.14
C TYR A 33 -0.33 -13.23 6.72
N CYS A 34 -0.23 -13.64 7.98
CA CYS A 34 -1.29 -14.35 8.69
C CYS A 34 -2.29 -13.42 9.39
N GLY A 35 -3.58 -13.72 9.30
CA GLY A 35 -4.62 -13.00 10.02
C GLY A 35 -6.00 -13.67 9.94
N SER A 36 -6.92 -13.25 10.80
CA SER A 36 -8.25 -13.88 10.96
C SER A 36 -9.40 -13.14 10.24
N ILE A 37 -9.15 -11.94 9.72
CA ILE A 37 -10.19 -11.15 9.04
C ILE A 37 -10.26 -11.47 7.55
N SER A 38 -11.39 -11.14 6.93
CA SER A 38 -11.72 -11.53 5.56
C SER A 38 -10.65 -11.16 4.53
N VAL A 39 -9.92 -10.05 4.69
CA VAL A 39 -8.84 -9.68 3.74
C VAL A 39 -7.66 -10.65 3.75
N TYR A 40 -7.40 -11.33 4.88
CA TYR A 40 -6.39 -12.40 4.96
C TYR A 40 -6.89 -13.70 4.34
N CYS A 41 -8.20 -13.92 4.38
CA CYS A 41 -8.87 -15.12 3.89
C CYS A 41 -9.43 -14.99 2.46
N ALA A 42 -9.40 -13.78 1.88
CA ALA A 42 -10.05 -13.45 0.62
C ALA A 42 -9.50 -14.24 -0.58
N PHE A 43 -8.30 -14.80 -0.46
CA PHE A 43 -7.66 -15.57 -1.52
C PHE A 43 -8.10 -17.04 -1.57
N GLN A 44 -8.77 -17.57 -0.55
CA GLN A 44 -9.14 -19.00 -0.51
C GLN A 44 -10.51 -19.33 -1.12
N ARG A 45 -11.27 -18.36 -1.63
CA ARG A 45 -12.56 -18.64 -2.27
C ARG A 45 -12.76 -17.81 -3.53
N SER A 46 -12.27 -18.33 -4.64
CA SER A 46 -12.86 -18.03 -5.95
C SER A 46 -14.28 -18.59 -6.00
N SER A 47 -15.27 -17.76 -5.66
CA SER A 47 -16.55 -17.63 -6.36
C SER A 47 -17.53 -16.75 -5.57
N SER A 48 -17.85 -15.59 -6.14
CA SER A 48 -19.07 -14.79 -5.93
C SER A 48 -19.23 -14.02 -4.61
N ASP A 49 -19.15 -12.70 -4.73
CA ASP A 49 -19.75 -11.63 -3.91
C ASP A 49 -19.36 -11.52 -2.42
N ASN A 50 -18.24 -10.83 -2.18
CA ASN A 50 -18.19 -9.57 -1.43
C ASN A 50 -16.75 -9.04 -1.45
N GLN A 51 -16.56 -7.95 -2.20
CA GLN A 51 -15.27 -7.47 -2.66
C GLN A 51 -14.46 -6.86 -1.51
N ALA A 52 -13.62 -7.67 -0.85
CA ALA A 52 -12.45 -7.15 -0.15
C ALA A 52 -11.68 -6.26 -1.14
N ALA A 53 -11.36 -5.03 -0.75
CA ALA A 53 -10.68 -4.05 -1.60
C ALA A 53 -9.39 -4.66 -2.16
N SER A 54 -9.46 -5.24 -3.35
CA SER A 54 -8.37 -5.95 -3.99
C SER A 54 -7.21 -4.98 -4.13
N LEU A 55 -6.03 -5.33 -3.60
CA LEU A 55 -4.78 -4.61 -3.88
C LEU A 55 -4.26 -4.91 -5.30
N GLU A 56 -5.06 -5.62 -6.08
CA GLU A 56 -4.78 -6.01 -7.46
C GLU A 56 -5.85 -5.38 -8.33
N GLY A 57 -5.40 -4.71 -9.38
CA GLY A 57 -6.26 -3.99 -10.29
C GLY A 57 -5.77 -2.58 -10.53
N GLU A 58 -6.41 -1.94 -11.51
CA GLU A 58 -6.25 -0.53 -11.79
C GLU A 58 -7.24 0.27 -10.94
N PHE A 59 -6.74 1.34 -10.34
CA PHE A 59 -7.53 2.29 -9.58
C PHE A 59 -7.58 3.61 -10.33
N GLN A 60 -8.70 4.31 -10.18
CA GLN A 60 -8.89 5.66 -10.72
C GLN A 60 -9.31 6.58 -9.57
N GLY A 61 -8.80 7.81 -9.56
CA GLY A 61 -9.13 8.78 -8.53
C GLY A 61 -8.47 10.13 -8.76
N GLN A 62 -8.48 10.96 -7.72
CA GLN A 62 -7.73 12.21 -7.68
C GLN A 62 -6.37 11.99 -7.02
N ALA A 63 -5.32 12.53 -7.64
CA ALA A 63 -4.13 12.89 -6.91
C ALA A 63 -4.30 14.29 -6.33
N THR A 64 -3.91 14.48 -5.07
CA THR A 64 -3.61 15.79 -4.48
C THR A 64 -2.13 15.84 -4.12
N TYR A 65 -1.66 16.90 -3.46
CA TYR A 65 -0.29 16.94 -2.94
C TYR A 65 -0.22 17.37 -1.48
N TYR A 66 0.84 16.95 -0.82
CA TYR A 66 1.22 17.41 0.51
C TYR A 66 2.72 17.76 0.55
N ASN A 67 3.11 18.52 1.56
CA ASN A 67 4.52 18.82 1.81
C ASN A 67 5.03 17.90 2.92
N GLU A 68 5.84 16.90 2.58
CA GLU A 68 6.36 15.93 3.56
C GLU A 68 7.25 16.56 4.63
N THR A 69 7.84 17.74 4.38
CA THR A 69 8.74 18.41 5.34
C THR A 69 8.02 19.31 6.34
N ARG A 70 6.74 19.63 6.11
CA ARG A 70 5.93 20.52 6.96
C ARG A 70 4.83 19.80 7.75
N LEU A 71 4.92 18.48 7.85
CA LEU A 71 4.02 17.71 8.71
C LEU A 71 4.51 17.75 10.15
N GLY A 72 3.59 17.76 11.12
CA GLY A 72 3.89 17.90 12.55
C GLY A 72 4.63 16.71 13.20
N SER A 73 5.09 15.73 12.41
CA SER A 73 5.82 14.56 12.87
C SER A 73 7.02 14.28 11.97
N GLN A 74 8.10 13.77 12.55
CA GLN A 74 9.30 13.35 11.82
C GLN A 74 9.07 12.03 11.04
N TYR A 75 8.06 11.24 11.42
CA TYR A 75 7.78 9.92 10.85
C TYR A 75 6.42 9.87 10.14
N SER A 76 6.38 9.19 9.01
CA SER A 76 5.15 8.86 8.27
C SER A 76 4.28 7.84 9.02
N THR A 77 3.04 7.63 8.57
CA THR A 77 2.15 6.59 9.12
C THR A 77 2.78 5.19 9.09
N CYS A 78 3.64 4.91 8.09
CA CYS A 78 4.39 3.66 8.01
C CYS A 78 5.64 3.59 8.91
N GLY A 79 5.92 4.61 9.73
CA GLY A 79 7.08 4.65 10.61
C GLY A 79 8.39 4.96 9.89
N ILE A 80 8.33 5.62 8.72
CA ILE A 80 9.51 5.99 7.93
C ILE A 80 9.82 7.47 8.16
N GLU A 81 11.10 7.81 8.34
CA GLU A 81 11.53 9.20 8.43
C GLU A 81 11.17 9.98 7.15
N ARG A 82 10.53 11.14 7.32
CA ARG A 82 10.16 12.01 6.20
C ARG A 82 11.40 12.67 5.59
N GLY A 83 11.32 13.03 4.31
CA GLY A 83 12.42 13.67 3.56
C GLY A 83 13.49 12.71 3.04
N ARG A 84 13.35 11.40 3.27
CA ARG A 84 14.20 10.39 2.63
C ARG A 84 13.71 10.14 1.21
N SER A 85 14.32 10.80 0.23
CA SER A 85 14.16 10.42 -1.17
C SER A 85 14.79 9.02 -1.36
N LEU A 86 14.01 8.08 -1.89
CA LEU A 86 14.44 6.70 -2.08
C LEU A 86 14.76 6.51 -3.57
N ASN A 87 15.99 6.85 -3.95
CA ASN A 87 16.50 6.42 -5.25
C ASN A 87 16.82 4.94 -5.16
N GLU A 88 16.24 4.15 -6.06
CA GLU A 88 16.49 2.71 -6.14
C GLU A 88 16.90 2.37 -7.56
N ASP A 89 18.04 1.68 -7.71
CA ASP A 89 18.51 1.17 -9.00
C ASP A 89 18.58 2.22 -10.13
N ASN A 90 18.99 3.45 -9.78
CA ASN A 90 19.03 4.64 -10.67
C ASN A 90 17.64 5.07 -11.21
N GLU A 91 16.56 4.62 -10.58
CA GLU A 91 15.20 5.06 -10.87
C GLU A 91 14.68 5.97 -9.76
N ALA A 92 14.03 7.06 -10.15
CA ALA A 92 13.37 7.96 -9.21
C ALA A 92 12.07 7.31 -8.71
N ILE A 93 12.01 7.01 -7.42
CA ILE A 93 10.80 6.56 -6.74
C ILE A 93 10.28 7.70 -5.88
N TYR A 94 9.15 8.26 -6.31
CA TYR A 94 8.46 9.31 -5.59
C TYR A 94 7.73 8.77 -4.35
N ILE A 95 7.27 9.65 -3.48
CA ILE A 95 6.57 9.28 -2.27
C ILE A 95 5.08 9.62 -2.39
N ALA A 96 4.23 8.75 -1.88
CA ALA A 96 2.78 8.92 -1.84
C ALA A 96 2.17 8.47 -0.52
N ALA A 97 0.95 8.96 -0.28
CA ALA A 97 0.07 8.54 0.79
C ALA A 97 -1.20 7.92 0.20
N ILE A 98 -1.64 6.80 0.76
CA ILE A 98 -2.82 6.05 0.30
C ILE A 98 -4.04 6.36 1.16
N ASN A 99 -5.23 6.34 0.56
CA ASN A 99 -6.50 6.58 1.25
C ASN A 99 -6.84 5.49 2.29
N PRO A 100 -7.68 5.81 3.30
CA PRO A 100 -8.14 4.89 4.33
C PRO A 100 -8.81 3.62 3.80
N ALA A 101 -9.66 3.73 2.77
CA ALA A 101 -10.45 2.59 2.28
C ALA A 101 -9.57 1.47 1.72
N GLN A 102 -8.41 1.82 1.14
CA GLN A 102 -7.44 0.87 0.64
C GLN A 102 -6.32 0.56 1.64
N PHE A 103 -6.08 1.42 2.65
CA PHE A 103 -5.07 1.19 3.68
C PHE A 103 -5.60 0.39 4.86
N ASP A 104 -6.62 0.89 5.56
CA ASP A 104 -7.05 0.42 6.89
C ASP A 104 -7.41 -1.06 6.98
N PRO A 105 -8.08 -1.67 5.99
CA PRO A 105 -8.41 -3.10 6.05
C PRO A 105 -7.18 -4.00 6.23
N TYR A 106 -5.99 -3.52 5.85
CA TYR A 106 -4.73 -4.26 5.92
C TYR A 106 -3.89 -3.94 7.15
N THR A 107 -4.34 -3.03 8.02
CA THR A 107 -3.61 -2.65 9.22
C THR A 107 -3.72 -3.74 10.29
N VAL A 108 -2.60 -4.33 10.69
CA VAL A 108 -2.58 -5.42 11.67
C VAL A 108 -2.70 -4.83 13.08
N ASN A 109 -3.67 -5.30 13.86
CA ASN A 109 -3.88 -4.90 15.27
C ASN A 109 -3.97 -3.38 15.49
N GLY A 110 -4.42 -2.62 14.48
CA GLY A 110 -4.49 -1.15 14.56
C GLY A 110 -3.13 -0.45 14.58
N ILE A 111 -2.03 -1.15 14.28
CA ILE A 111 -0.67 -0.58 14.24
C ILE A 111 -0.33 -0.23 12.78
N PRO A 112 -0.37 1.05 12.38
CA PRO A 112 -0.28 1.42 10.96
C PRO A 112 1.05 1.03 10.28
N SER A 113 2.16 1.03 11.00
CA SER A 113 3.48 0.64 10.47
C SER A 113 3.60 -0.85 10.14
N THR A 114 2.65 -1.68 10.56
CA THR A 114 2.60 -3.12 10.22
C THR A 114 1.81 -3.39 8.94
N ASN A 115 1.19 -2.36 8.34
CA ASN A 115 0.38 -2.51 7.16
C ASN A 115 1.25 -2.96 5.96
N PRO A 116 0.91 -4.06 5.27
CA PRO A 116 1.70 -4.58 4.15
C PRO A 116 1.73 -3.66 2.92
N ILE A 117 0.94 -2.59 2.88
CA ILE A 117 1.01 -1.55 1.85
C ILE A 117 2.17 -0.59 2.10
N CYS A 118 2.62 -0.47 3.34
CA CYS A 118 3.83 0.28 3.65
C CYS A 118 5.00 -0.22 2.81
N GLN A 119 5.72 0.72 2.19
CA GLN A 119 6.85 0.48 1.28
C GLN A 119 6.49 -0.11 -0.10
N LYS A 120 5.22 -0.44 -0.37
CA LYS A 120 4.81 -0.92 -1.69
C LYS A 120 4.90 0.18 -2.74
N LYS A 121 5.26 -0.24 -3.94
CA LYS A 121 5.35 0.63 -5.11
C LYS A 121 4.08 0.58 -5.94
N ALA A 122 3.84 1.64 -6.68
CA ALA A 122 2.81 1.72 -7.68
C ALA A 122 3.28 2.56 -8.87
N VAL A 123 2.73 2.28 -10.04
CA VAL A 123 2.76 3.19 -11.18
C VAL A 123 1.57 4.12 -11.06
N VAL A 124 1.80 5.42 -11.23
CA VAL A 124 0.78 6.47 -11.24
C VAL A 124 0.89 7.24 -12.54
N LYS A 125 -0.22 7.31 -13.27
CA LYS A 125 -0.33 8.02 -14.54
C LYS A 125 -1.33 9.16 -14.40
N GLY A 126 -0.89 10.37 -14.74
CA GLY A 126 -1.74 11.55 -14.83
C GLY A 126 -1.67 12.20 -16.21
N ALA A 127 -2.23 13.40 -16.32
CA ALA A 127 -2.35 14.12 -17.59
C ALA A 127 -0.99 14.49 -18.23
N LYS A 128 0.08 14.60 -17.45
CA LYS A 128 1.39 15.06 -17.92
C LYS A 128 2.46 13.98 -17.98
N GLY A 129 2.22 12.83 -17.36
CA GLY A 129 3.25 11.80 -17.28
C GLY A 129 2.85 10.62 -16.44
N GLU A 130 3.79 9.69 -16.37
CA GLU A 130 3.72 8.47 -15.59
C GLU A 130 4.95 8.43 -14.67
N ILE A 131 4.73 8.12 -13.40
CA ILE A 131 5.78 8.03 -12.39
C ILE A 131 5.62 6.74 -11.58
N LYS A 132 6.69 6.35 -10.90
CA LYS A 132 6.63 5.35 -9.85
C LYS A 132 6.62 6.03 -8.49
N VAL A 133 5.69 5.60 -7.64
CA VAL A 133 5.58 6.06 -6.26
C VAL A 133 5.77 4.90 -5.31
N ARG A 134 6.08 5.24 -4.07
CA ARG A 134 6.04 4.35 -2.92
C ARG A 134 5.08 4.90 -1.89
N PHE A 135 4.22 4.04 -1.38
CA PHE A 135 3.33 4.39 -0.28
C PHE A 135 4.05 4.29 1.05
N VAL A 136 4.21 5.42 1.73
CA VAL A 136 4.81 5.49 3.08
C VAL A 136 3.91 6.16 4.08
N ASP A 137 2.81 6.78 3.65
CA ASP A 137 1.89 7.49 4.53
C ASP A 137 0.43 7.13 4.22
N ARG A 138 -0.46 7.55 5.12
CA ARG A 138 -1.90 7.42 4.96
C ARG A 138 -2.49 8.82 4.79
N CYS A 139 -3.26 9.02 3.74
CA CYS A 139 -4.02 10.25 3.54
C CYS A 139 -5.38 10.13 4.24
N PHE A 140 -5.52 10.74 5.42
CA PHE A 140 -6.69 10.56 6.30
C PHE A 140 -8.02 10.98 5.65
N ASP A 141 -7.99 11.99 4.78
CA ASP A 141 -9.18 12.59 4.18
C ASP A 141 -9.38 12.21 2.69
N CYS A 142 -8.49 11.38 2.13
CA CYS A 142 -8.60 10.92 0.75
C CYS A 142 -9.75 9.91 0.60
N LYS A 143 -10.48 9.98 -0.51
CA LYS A 143 -11.53 9.00 -0.83
C LYS A 143 -10.90 7.73 -1.40
N GLN A 144 -11.69 6.67 -1.50
CA GLN A 144 -11.26 5.46 -2.21
C GLN A 144 -10.82 5.81 -3.64
N GLY A 145 -9.68 5.27 -4.07
CA GLY A 145 -9.04 5.59 -5.35
C GLY A 145 -8.14 6.84 -5.31
N ASP A 146 -8.36 7.77 -4.38
CA ASP A 146 -7.55 8.98 -4.26
C ASP A 146 -6.20 8.68 -3.60
N ILE A 147 -5.18 9.43 -3.99
CA ILE A 147 -3.83 9.40 -3.41
C ILE A 147 -3.35 10.82 -3.14
N ALA A 148 -2.46 10.99 -2.17
CA ALA A 148 -1.75 12.25 -1.98
C ALA A 148 -0.27 12.06 -2.33
N LEU A 149 0.23 12.86 -3.26
CA LEU A 149 1.59 12.80 -3.75
C LEU A 149 2.48 13.83 -3.03
N THR A 150 3.79 13.65 -3.02
CA THR A 150 4.68 14.78 -2.71
C THR A 150 4.62 15.82 -3.83
N GLN A 151 5.03 17.06 -3.55
CA GLN A 151 4.90 18.17 -4.50
C GLN A 151 5.56 17.88 -5.86
N ASP A 152 6.79 17.33 -5.86
CA ASP A 152 7.51 17.01 -7.09
C ASP A 152 6.84 15.88 -7.87
N ALA A 153 6.30 14.89 -7.16
CA ALA A 153 5.54 13.79 -7.74
C ALA A 153 4.24 14.29 -8.40
N PHE A 154 3.54 15.21 -7.72
CA PHE A 154 2.36 15.84 -8.26
C PHE A 154 2.67 16.66 -9.50
N ILE A 155 3.73 17.47 -9.49
CA ILE A 155 4.17 18.24 -10.66
C ILE A 155 4.47 17.29 -11.84
N ALA A 156 5.08 16.14 -11.61
CA ALA A 156 5.38 15.18 -12.66
C ALA A 156 4.13 14.62 -13.37
N VAL A 157 2.98 14.54 -12.68
CA VAL A 157 1.73 14.00 -13.25
C VAL A 157 0.69 15.07 -13.62
N ALA A 158 0.73 16.25 -12.98
CA ALA A 158 -0.20 17.35 -13.17
C ALA A 158 0.38 18.53 -13.97
N GLY A 159 1.71 18.69 -13.95
CA GLY A 159 2.46 19.76 -14.63
C GLY A 159 2.73 20.99 -13.76
N GLU A 160 1.86 21.29 -12.81
CA GLU A 160 2.00 22.42 -11.89
C GLU A 160 1.21 22.17 -10.60
N LEU A 161 1.54 22.88 -9.52
CA LEU A 161 0.81 22.77 -8.24
C LEU A 161 -0.52 23.52 -8.25
N GLY A 162 -0.69 24.51 -9.12
CA GLY A 162 -1.82 25.46 -9.08
C GLY A 162 -3.21 24.82 -9.23
N THR A 163 -3.28 23.62 -9.80
CA THR A 163 -4.54 22.86 -9.92
C THR A 163 -5.03 22.30 -8.58
N GLY A 164 -4.13 22.06 -7.62
CA GLY A 164 -4.44 21.44 -6.32
C GLY A 164 -4.78 19.94 -6.38
N HIS A 165 -5.30 19.48 -7.52
CA HIS A 165 -5.68 18.09 -7.79
C HIS A 165 -5.53 17.76 -9.28
N THR A 166 -5.44 16.48 -9.61
CA THR A 166 -5.49 15.98 -10.99
C THR A 166 -6.06 14.56 -11.03
N ASN A 167 -6.74 14.20 -12.13
CA ASN A 167 -7.16 12.82 -12.36
C ASN A 167 -5.93 11.92 -12.53
N VAL A 168 -5.94 10.75 -11.90
CA VAL A 168 -4.90 9.73 -12.06
C VAL A 168 -5.48 8.33 -12.18
N GLU A 169 -4.75 7.49 -12.88
CA GLU A 169 -4.87 6.04 -12.89
C GLU A 169 -3.63 5.45 -12.21
N TRP A 170 -3.79 4.42 -11.38
CA TRP A 170 -2.66 3.81 -10.70
C TRP A 170 -2.88 2.34 -10.37
N HIS A 171 -1.78 1.59 -10.25
CA HIS A 171 -1.78 0.18 -9.85
C HIS A 171 -0.49 -0.18 -9.11
N PHE A 172 -0.56 -1.13 -8.18
CA PHE A 172 0.62 -1.64 -7.47
C PHE A 172 1.55 -2.45 -8.40
N ILE A 173 2.86 -2.40 -8.14
CA ILE A 173 3.91 -3.16 -8.85
C ILE A 173 4.82 -3.94 -7.89
#